data_AF-A0A6H9K700-F1
#
_entry.id   AF-A0A6H9K700-F1
#
_cell.length_a   1.000
_cell.length_b   1.000
_cell.length_c   1.000
_cell.angle_alpha   90.00
_cell.angle_beta   90.00
_cell.angle_gamma   90.00
#
_symmetry.space_group_name_H-M   'P 1'
#
loop_
_entity.id
_entity.type
_entity.pdbx_description
1 polymer ?
#
loop_
_entity_poly.entity_id
_entity_poly.type
_entity_poly.pdbx_seq_one_letter_code
_entity_poly.pdbx_strand_id
1 'polypeptide(L)' 'MCNENPQCCSFAPGALFDINNDGQLEYVLSTQQGRLLALDNAGSSIFNHQVDTRTSMLHFR' A
#
# COMPACT_ATOMS: atom_id res chain seq x y z
N MET A 1 21.88 -0.25 -17.95
CA MET A 1 21.18 -0.97 -16.86
C MET A 1 21.05 0.04 -15.72
N CYS A 2 19.96 0.78 -15.51
CA CYS A 2 18.54 0.59 -15.80
C CYS A 2 17.94 1.90 -16.35
N ASN A 3 17.14 1.81 -17.42
CA ASN A 3 16.44 2.94 -18.02
C ASN A 3 15.10 3.21 -17.29
N GLU A 4 14.88 4.46 -16.90
CA GLU A 4 13.60 5.19 -17.06
C GLU A 4 12.29 4.53 -16.52
N ASN A 5 12.26 4.00 -15.29
CA ASN A 5 10.98 3.77 -14.60
C ASN A 5 10.98 4.36 -13.17
N PRO A 6 10.49 5.60 -12.98
CA PRO A 6 10.49 6.26 -11.67
C PRO A 6 9.47 5.69 -10.67
N GLN A 7 8.80 4.57 -10.97
CA GLN A 7 7.82 3.96 -10.06
C GLN A 7 8.41 3.30 -8.81
N CYS A 8 9.73 3.28 -8.64
CA CYS A 8 10.37 2.76 -7.44
C CYS A 8 10.33 3.77 -6.25
N CYS A 9 10.07 5.05 -6.51
CA CYS A 9 10.03 6.07 -5.45
C CYS A 9 8.61 6.21 -4.88
N SER A 10 8.14 5.23 -4.10
CA SER A 10 6.93 5.46 -3.30
C SER A 10 7.23 6.49 -2.22
N PHE A 11 6.73 7.72 -2.38
CA PHE A 11 6.66 8.71 -1.29
C PHE A 11 5.56 8.38 -0.27
N ALA A 12 4.75 7.35 -0.53
CA ALA A 12 3.77 6.84 0.39
C ALA A 12 4.44 5.77 1.28
N PRO A 13 4.77 6.08 2.54
CA PRO A 13 5.21 5.05 3.48
C PRO A 13 4.09 4.02 3.63
N GLY A 14 4.44 2.74 3.53
CA GLY A 14 3.56 1.67 3.94
C GLY A 14 3.54 1.52 5.45
N ALA A 15 2.53 0.85 5.99
CA ALA A 15 2.41 0.50 7.39
C ALA A 15 2.22 -1.02 7.55
N LEU A 16 2.76 -1.56 8.64
CA LEU A 16 2.49 -2.92 9.08
C LEU A 16 1.45 -2.86 10.20
N PHE A 17 0.34 -3.57 10.03
CA PHE A 17 -0.75 -3.60 11.00
C PHE A 17 -1.53 -4.91 10.84
N ASP A 18 -1.99 -5.49 11.95
CA ASP A 18 -2.92 -6.63 11.97
C ASP A 18 -4.35 -6.08 11.80
N ILE A 19 -4.83 -6.05 10.56
CA ILE A 19 -6.08 -5.43 10.14
C ILE A 19 -7.28 -6.33 10.48
N ASN A 20 -7.08 -7.64 10.40
CA ASN A 20 -8.15 -8.63 10.57
C ASN A 20 -8.16 -9.30 11.96
N ASN A 21 -7.18 -8.97 12.80
CA ASN A 21 -6.98 -9.48 14.16
C ASN A 21 -6.78 -11.01 14.20
N ASP A 22 -6.03 -11.54 13.23
CA ASP A 22 -5.65 -12.96 13.15
C ASP A 22 -4.28 -13.27 13.77
N GLY A 23 -3.55 -12.23 14.21
CA GLY A 23 -2.22 -12.33 14.80
C GLY A 23 -1.08 -12.24 13.78
N GLN A 24 -1.37 -12.07 12.50
CA GLN A 24 -0.40 -11.82 11.44
C GLN A 24 -0.40 -10.34 11.04
N LEU A 25 0.73 -9.86 10.52
CA LEU A 25 0.84 -8.47 10.07
C LEU A 25 0.54 -8.39 8.58
N GLU A 26 -0.33 -7.47 8.20
CA GLU A 26 -0.56 -7.08 6.83
C GLU A 26 0.26 -5.84 6.47
N TYR A 27 0.64 -5.76 5.20
CA TYR A 27 1.31 -4.59 4.65
C TYR A 27 0.32 -3.70 3.91
N VAL A 28 0.10 -2.51 4.44
CA VAL A 28 -0.76 -1.48 3.85
C VAL A 28 0.10 -0.46 3.12
N LEU A 29 -0.20 -0.18 1.86
CA LEU A 29 0.51 0.84 1.08
C LEU A 29 -0.43 1.61 0.18
N SER A 30 -0.04 2.83 -0.16
CA SER A 30 -0.66 3.56 -1.26
C SER A 30 0.34 3.78 -2.40
N THR A 31 -0.15 3.86 -3.63
CA THR A 31 0.66 4.12 -4.81
C THR A 31 0.44 5.56 -5.28
N GLN A 32 1.41 6.09 -6.03
CA GLN A 32 1.30 7.42 -6.65
C GLN A 32 0.15 7.55 -7.66
N GLN A 33 -0.44 6.43 -8.08
CA GLN A 33 -1.60 6.39 -8.96
C GLN A 33 -2.93 6.35 -8.19
N GLY A 34 -2.92 6.64 -6.88
CA GLY A 34 -4.12 6.69 -6.05
C GLY A 34 -4.65 5.31 -5.64
N ARG A 35 -3.87 4.24 -5.78
CA ARG A 35 -4.30 2.91 -5.35
C ARG A 35 -3.94 2.68 -3.88
N LEU A 36 -4.90 2.24 -3.07
CA LEU A 36 -4.71 1.77 -1.70
C LEU A 36 -4.78 0.24 -1.67
N LEU A 37 -3.75 -0.40 -1.12
CA LEU A 37 -3.58 -1.86 -1.09
C LEU A 37 -3.32 -2.32 0.34
N ALA A 38 -3.86 -3.48 0.70
CA ALA A 38 -3.38 -4.26 1.83
C ALA A 38 -3.06 -5.68 1.34
N LEU A 39 -1.87 -6.15 1.70
CA LEU A 39 -1.35 -7.46 1.34
C LEU A 39 -1.21 -8.32 2.60
N ASP A 40 -1.57 -9.59 2.50
CA ASP A 40 -1.25 -10.59 3.52
C ASP A 40 0.25 -10.97 3.48
N ASN A 41 0.66 -11.82 4.41
CA ASN A 41 2.05 -12.30 4.50
C ASN A 41 2.48 -13.21 3.33
N ALA A 42 1.53 -13.71 2.52
CA ALA A 42 1.78 -14.45 1.29
C ALA A 42 1.86 -13.53 0.06
N GLY A 43 1.61 -12.22 0.23
CA GLY A 43 1.57 -11.24 -0.85
C GLY A 43 0.23 -11.18 -1.59
N SER A 44 -0.80 -11.86 -1.11
CA SER A 44 -2.14 -11.80 -1.69
C SER A 44 -2.84 -10.51 -1.29
N SER A 45 -3.59 -9.90 -2.20
CA SER A 45 -4.37 -8.71 -1.89
C SER A 45 -5.62 -9.07 -1.09
N ILE A 46 -5.72 -8.57 0.14
CA ILE A 46 -6.94 -8.65 0.94
C ILE A 46 -7.80 -7.39 0.82
N PHE A 47 -7.21 -6.28 0.38
CA PHE A 47 -7.90 -5.03 0.09
C PHE A 47 -7.25 -4.33 -1.11
N ASN A 48 -8.08 -3.79 -2.00
CA ASN A 48 -7.64 -3.04 -3.16
C ASN A 48 -8.70 -2.00 -3.52
N HIS A 49 -8.34 -0.73 -3.39
CA HIS A 49 -9.25 0.37 -3.64
C HIS A 49 -8.58 1.47 -4.46
N GLN A 50 -9.28 1.97 -5.47
CA GLN A 50 -8.84 3.09 -6.29
C GLN A 50 -9.44 4.37 -5.69
N VAL A 51 -8.56 5.29 -5.32
CA VAL A 51 -8.92 6.64 -4.92
C VAL A 51 -8.73 7.57 -6.13
N ASP A 52 -9.71 8.43 -6.40
CA ASP A 52 -9.69 9.34 -7.55
C ASP A 52 -8.73 10.54 -7.35
N THR A 53 -8.12 10.65 -6.16
CA THR A 53 -7.17 11.71 -5.82
C THR A 53 -5.73 11.29 -6.12
N ARG A 54 -4.94 12.22 -6.67
CA ARG A 54 -3.51 12.00 -7.00
C ARG A 54 -2.60 11.79 -5.80
N THR A 55 -3.06 12.10 -4.59
CA THR A 55 -2.29 11.94 -3.35
C THR A 55 -3.20 11.39 -2.28
N SER A 56 -2.80 10.25 -1.71
CA SER A 56 -3.50 9.59 -0.62
C SER A 56 -2.48 9.38 0.49
N MET A 57 -2.79 9.83 1.72
CA MET A 57 -1.96 9.59 2.89
C MET A 57 -2.69 8.64 3.82
N LEU A 58 -1.97 7.64 4.33
CA LEU A 58 -2.48 6.76 5.39
C LEU A 58 -2.49 7.53 6.70
N HIS A 59 -3.67 7.74 7.28
CA HIS A 59 -3.84 8.28 8.63
C HIS A 59 -4.46 7.19 9.51
N PHE A 60 -3.68 6.65 10.44
CA PHE A 60 -4.20 5.78 11.50
C PHE A 60 -4.63 6.66 12.69
N ARG A 61 -5.86 6.50 13.16
CA ARG A 61 -6.41 7.21 14.34
C ARG A 61 -6.04 6.48 15.62
#